data_AF-A0A539DTG1-F1
#
_entry.id   AF-A0A539DTG1-F1
#
_cell.length_a   1.000
_cell.length_b   1.000
_cell.length_c   1.000
_cell.angle_alpha   90.00
_cell.angle_beta   90.00
_cell.angle_gamma   90.00
#
_symmetry.space_group_name_H-M   'P 1'
#
loop_
_entity.id
_entity.type
_entity.pdbx_description
1 polymer ?
#
loop_
_entity_poly.entity_id
_entity_poly.type
_entity_poly.pdbx_seq_one_letter_code
_entity_poly.pdbx_strand_id
1 'polypeptide(L)'
;MLSWSGHENDTEIDLAAVAEGGGAVGLPLGSELLRFASAAADPAADGAEIHTARHALVGVGGRAMMIDAAAVAANFHMMTRLADGTGARYPAPSVDAAASTIARMGAAEMVSRR
;
A
#
# COMPACT_ATOMS: atom_id res chain seq x y z
N MET A 1 9.60 -2.57 -7.69
CA MET A 1 10.06 -3.54 -6.66
C MET A 1 9.13 -4.72 -6.52
N LEU A 2 7.83 -4.54 -6.25
CA LEU A 2 6.88 -5.65 -6.12
C LEU A 2 6.73 -6.49 -7.39
N SER A 3 6.52 -5.86 -8.55
CA SER A 3 6.44 -6.55 -9.86
C SER A 3 7.70 -7.34 -10.20
N TRP A 4 8.88 -6.77 -9.91
CA TRP A 4 10.17 -7.46 -10.06
C TRP A 4 10.30 -8.63 -9.09
N SER A 5 9.96 -8.44 -7.82
CA SER A 5 9.96 -9.53 -6.83
C SER A 5 9.00 -10.65 -7.21
N GLY A 6 7.84 -10.33 -7.80
CA GLY A 6 6.91 -11.33 -8.33
C GLY A 6 7.56 -12.16 -9.43
N HIS A 7 8.18 -11.51 -10.41
CA HIS A 7 8.92 -12.19 -11.48
C HIS A 7 10.01 -13.14 -10.96
N GLU A 8 10.84 -12.68 -10.01
CA GLU A 8 11.93 -13.50 -9.46
C GLU A 8 11.44 -14.69 -8.61
N ASN A 9 10.23 -14.61 -8.06
CA ASN A 9 9.64 -15.67 -7.25
C ASN A 9 8.53 -16.44 -7.98
N ASP A 10 8.45 -16.31 -9.30
CA ASP A 10 7.43 -16.93 -10.17
C ASP A 10 6.00 -16.76 -9.61
N THR A 11 5.74 -15.55 -9.09
CA THR A 11 4.47 -15.17 -8.44
C THR A 11 3.80 -14.10 -9.28
N GLU A 12 2.62 -14.44 -9.81
CA GLU A 12 1.78 -13.50 -10.54
C GLU A 12 1.14 -12.52 -9.55
N ILE A 13 1.42 -11.22 -9.72
CA ILE A 13 0.92 -10.15 -8.87
C ILE A 13 0.01 -9.25 -9.68
N ASP A 14 -1.29 -9.27 -9.36
CA ASP A 14 -2.25 -8.36 -9.97
C ASP A 14 -2.38 -7.08 -9.15
N LEU A 15 -1.62 -6.06 -9.51
CA LEU A 15 -1.67 -4.75 -8.85
C LEU A 15 -2.99 -4.00 -9.10
N ALA A 16 -3.77 -4.36 -10.12
CA ALA A 16 -5.05 -3.70 -10.35
C ALA A 16 -6.13 -4.15 -9.37
N ALA A 17 -6.07 -5.41 -8.90
CA ALA A 17 -6.94 -5.86 -7.82
C ALA A 17 -6.80 -4.99 -6.56
N VAL A 18 -5.62 -4.39 -6.27
CA VAL A 18 -5.48 -3.42 -5.16
C VAL A 18 -6.38 -2.21 -5.36
N ALA A 19 -6.40 -1.66 -6.57
CA ALA A 19 -7.19 -0.47 -6.89
C ALA A 19 -8.70 -0.72 -6.82
N GLU A 20 -9.10 -1.95 -7.12
CA GLU A 20 -10.50 -2.41 -7.07
C GLU A 20 -10.93 -2.82 -5.64
N GLY A 21 -10.03 -2.68 -4.64
CA GLY A 21 -10.30 -3.08 -3.26
C GLY A 21 -10.17 -4.59 -3.00
N GLY A 22 -9.65 -5.33 -3.97
CA GLY A 22 -9.31 -6.75 -3.85
C GLY A 22 -8.14 -6.96 -2.88
N GLY A 23 -8.35 -7.84 -1.90
CA GLY A 23 -7.44 -8.01 -0.78
C GLY A 23 -6.15 -8.78 -1.12
N ALA A 24 -6.20 -9.85 -1.90
CA ALA A 24 -5.05 -10.72 -2.09
C ALA A 24 -4.54 -10.65 -3.53
N VAL A 25 -3.52 -9.84 -3.78
CA VAL A 25 -2.86 -9.70 -5.11
C VAL A 25 -1.91 -10.85 -5.43
N GLY A 26 -2.31 -12.09 -5.10
CA GLY A 26 -1.47 -13.28 -5.21
C GLY A 26 -0.44 -13.44 -4.08
N LEU A 27 -0.49 -12.59 -3.05
CA LEU A 27 0.46 -12.63 -1.92
C LEU A 27 -0.16 -13.26 -0.66
N PRO A 28 0.61 -14.07 0.09
CA PRO A 28 0.22 -14.51 1.43
C PRO A 28 -0.11 -13.31 2.32
N LEU A 29 -1.23 -13.39 3.05
CA LEU A 29 -1.72 -12.34 3.95
C LEU A 29 -2.01 -10.99 3.26
N GLY A 30 -2.06 -10.96 1.92
CA GLY A 30 -2.23 -9.72 1.16
C GLY A 30 -3.46 -8.92 1.59
N SER A 31 -4.57 -9.62 1.86
CA SER A 31 -5.85 -9.00 2.25
C SER A 31 -5.76 -8.27 3.57
N GLU A 32 -5.18 -8.94 4.56
CA GLU A 32 -5.03 -8.43 5.91
C GLU A 32 -3.98 -7.31 5.95
N LEU A 33 -2.90 -7.47 5.18
CA LEU A 33 -1.88 -6.44 5.00
C LEU A 33 -2.44 -5.17 4.35
N LEU A 34 -3.18 -5.31 3.25
CA LEU A 34 -3.80 -4.19 2.55
C LEU A 34 -4.82 -3.50 3.46
N ARG A 35 -5.70 -4.27 4.11
CA ARG A 35 -6.71 -3.71 5.03
C ARG A 35 -6.06 -2.95 6.19
N PHE A 36 -5.00 -3.50 6.78
CA PHE A 36 -4.27 -2.86 7.86
C PHE A 36 -3.54 -1.58 7.39
N ALA A 37 -2.85 -1.63 6.25
CA ALA A 37 -2.15 -0.48 5.69
C ALA A 37 -3.12 0.64 5.30
N SER A 38 -4.25 0.32 4.68
CA SER A 38 -5.29 1.29 4.30
C SER A 38 -5.90 1.96 5.53
N ALA A 39 -6.30 1.18 6.55
CA ALA A 39 -6.83 1.75 7.79
C ALA A 39 -5.81 2.63 8.52
N ALA A 40 -4.52 2.27 8.49
CA ALA A 40 -3.46 3.06 9.11
C ALA A 40 -3.12 4.35 8.33
N ALA A 41 -3.36 4.38 7.02
CA ALA A 41 -3.05 5.52 6.16
C ALA A 41 -4.23 6.49 6.00
N ASP A 42 -5.46 6.05 6.26
CA ASP A 42 -6.66 6.88 6.15
C ASP A 42 -6.75 7.89 7.31
N PRO A 43 -6.68 9.21 7.03
CA PRO A 43 -6.83 10.24 8.06
C PRO A 43 -8.21 10.26 8.73
N ALA A 44 -9.23 9.67 8.08
CA ALA A 44 -10.59 9.59 8.57
C ALA A 44 -10.90 8.27 9.28
N ALA A 45 -10.00 7.28 9.25
CA ALA A 45 -10.21 6.02 9.94
C ALA A 45 -10.35 6.26 11.44
N ASP A 46 -11.39 5.65 12.02
CA ASP A 46 -11.55 5.66 13.47
C ASP A 46 -10.59 4.66 14.14
N GLY A 47 -10.41 4.81 15.45
CA GLY A 47 -9.56 3.90 16.21
C GLY A 47 -10.04 2.44 16.18
N ALA A 48 -11.33 2.20 15.91
CA ALA A 48 -11.92 0.86 15.90
C ALA A 48 -11.60 0.10 14.60
N GLU A 49 -11.55 0.77 13.46
CA GLU A 49 -11.15 0.19 12.17
C GLU A 49 -9.69 -0.27 12.21
N ILE A 50 -8.78 0.59 12.68
CA ILE A 50 -7.36 0.26 12.84
C ILE A 50 -7.19 -0.90 13.84
N HIS A 51 -7.94 -0.88 14.95
CA HIS A 51 -7.91 -1.95 15.94
C HIS A 51 -8.37 -3.28 15.33
N THR A 52 -9.48 -3.27 14.59
CA THR A 52 -10.03 -4.46 13.93
C THR A 52 -9.06 -5.05 12.91
N ALA A 53 -8.47 -4.21 12.05
CA ALA A 53 -7.50 -4.66 11.05
C ALA A 53 -6.22 -5.20 11.71
N ARG A 54 -5.75 -4.56 12.79
CA ARG A 54 -4.61 -5.04 13.58
C ARG A 54 -4.85 -6.43 14.16
N HIS A 55 -6.00 -6.67 14.78
CA HIS A 55 -6.33 -7.97 15.37
C HIS A 55 -6.45 -9.06 14.31
N ALA A 56 -7.06 -8.75 13.16
CA ALA A 56 -7.13 -9.68 12.04
C ALA A 56 -5.72 -10.08 11.58
N LEU A 57 -4.83 -9.11 11.38
CA LEU A 57 -3.45 -9.37 10.95
C LEU A 57 -2.64 -10.17 11.99
N VAL A 58 -2.80 -9.85 13.28
CA VAL A 58 -2.18 -10.65 14.37
C VAL A 58 -2.71 -12.08 14.38
N GLY A 59 -4.00 -12.28 14.10
CA GLY A 59 -4.61 -13.61 14.07
C GLY A 59 -4.01 -14.54 13.01
N VAL A 60 -3.61 -13.99 11.86
CA VAL A 60 -3.09 -14.78 10.73
C VAL A 60 -1.56 -14.80 10.62
N GLY A 61 -0.88 -13.71 11.01
CA GLY A 61 0.58 -13.55 10.87
C GLY A 61 1.34 -13.49 12.20
N GLY A 62 0.62 -13.36 13.32
CA GLY A 62 1.22 -13.17 14.64
C GLY A 62 1.66 -11.72 14.93
N ARG A 63 2.04 -11.48 16.18
CA ARG A 63 2.35 -10.13 16.67
C ARG A 63 3.62 -9.53 16.04
N ALA A 64 4.68 -10.32 15.89
CA ALA A 64 5.95 -9.85 15.35
C ALA A 64 5.78 -9.36 13.89
N MET A 65 5.15 -10.17 13.05
CA MET A 65 4.85 -9.82 11.66
C MET A 65 3.97 -8.56 11.56
N MET A 66 2.95 -8.41 12.42
CA MET A 66 2.14 -7.19 12.45
C MET A 66 2.97 -5.94 12.80
N ILE A 67 3.95 -6.06 13.70
CA ILE A 67 4.85 -4.95 14.04
C ILE A 67 5.70 -4.57 12.82
N ASP A 68 6.24 -5.56 12.10
CA ASP A 68 7.02 -5.30 10.88
C ASP A 68 6.17 -4.62 9.81
N ALA A 69 4.93 -5.09 9.60
CA ALA A 69 3.97 -4.46 8.69
C ALA A 69 3.67 -3.01 9.09
N ALA A 70 3.50 -2.74 10.39
CA ALA A 70 3.28 -1.39 10.91
C ALA A 70 4.49 -0.48 10.69
N ALA A 71 5.72 -1.01 10.85
CA ALA A 71 6.95 -0.27 10.59
C ALA A 71 7.07 0.12 9.10
N VAL A 72 6.74 -0.80 8.19
CA VAL A 72 6.72 -0.52 6.75
C VAL A 72 5.68 0.55 6.42
N ALA A 73 4.43 0.41 6.91
CA ALA A 73 3.37 1.37 6.67
C ALA A 73 3.75 2.78 7.18
N ALA A 74 4.31 2.87 8.40
CA ALA A 74 4.77 4.13 8.97
C ALA A 74 5.90 4.78 8.16
N ASN A 75 6.87 3.98 7.68
CA ASN A 75 7.96 4.49 6.84
C ASN A 75 7.44 5.10 5.53
N PHE A 76 6.51 4.41 4.85
CA PHE A 76 5.91 4.95 3.63
C PHE A 76 5.04 6.18 3.89
N HIS A 77 4.28 6.19 4.99
CA HIS A 77 3.50 7.36 5.37
C HIS A 77 4.40 8.60 5.59
N MET A 78 5.51 8.44 6.32
CA MET A 78 6.51 9.50 6.50
C MET A 78 7.08 10.00 5.16
N MET A 79 7.45 9.09 4.25
CA MET A 79 8.01 9.48 2.96
C MET A 79 7.00 10.24 2.09
N THR A 80 5.72 9.87 2.12
CA THR A 80 4.66 10.63 1.43
C THR A 80 4.57 12.05 1.95
N ARG A 81 4.58 12.25 3.28
CA ARG A 81 4.56 13.59 3.89
C ARG A 81 5.78 14.42 3.49
N LEU A 82 6.96 13.80 3.44
CA LEU A 82 8.18 14.47 3.00
C LEU A 82 8.08 14.89 1.51
N ALA A 83 7.59 14.02 0.64
CA ALA A 83 7.40 14.33 -0.77
C ALA A 83 6.40 15.49 -0.95
N ASP A 84 5.28 15.48 -0.23
CA ASP A 84 4.27 16.54 -0.28
C ASP A 84 4.76 17.88 0.26
N GLY A 85 5.60 17.85 1.29
CA GLY A 85 6.20 19.04 1.90
C GLY A 85 7.26 19.69 1.01
N THR A 86 8.04 18.88 0.30
CA THR A 86 9.13 19.34 -0.58
C THR A 86 8.71 19.60 -2.02
N GLY A 87 7.54 19.08 -2.43
CA GLY A 87 7.11 19.10 -3.83
C GLY A 87 7.94 18.17 -4.72
N ALA A 88 8.52 17.11 -4.14
CA ALA A 88 9.31 16.13 -4.88
C ALA A 88 8.51 15.57 -6.07
N ARG A 89 9.12 15.55 -7.25
CA ARG A 89 8.50 15.01 -8.47
C ARG A 89 9.27 13.82 -8.98
N TYR A 90 8.53 12.85 -9.51
CA TYR A 90 9.14 11.76 -10.27
C TYR A 90 9.76 12.30 -11.56
N PRO A 91 10.91 11.76 -12.01
CA PRO A 91 11.45 12.03 -13.33
C PRO A 91 10.42 11.68 -14.41
N ALA A 92 10.28 12.52 -15.45
CA ALA A 92 9.30 12.30 -16.52
C ALA A 92 9.34 10.89 -17.14
N PRO A 93 10.53 10.29 -17.44
CA PRO A 93 10.58 8.93 -17.97
C PRO A 93 9.99 7.87 -17.02
N SER A 94 10.11 8.07 -15.71
CA SER A 94 9.52 7.18 -14.71
C SER A 94 8.00 7.32 -14.63
N VAL A 95 7.49 8.54 -14.81
CA VAL A 95 6.05 8.81 -14.87
C VAL A 95 5.44 8.16 -16.11
N ASP A 96 6.07 8.32 -17.27
CA ASP A 96 5.60 7.73 -18.54
C ASP A 96 5.55 6.21 -18.46
N ALA A 97 6.59 5.59 -17.90
CA ALA A 97 6.64 4.15 -17.70
C ALA A 97 5.55 3.62 -16.74
N ALA A 98 5.13 4.43 -15.77
CA ALA A 98 4.10 4.08 -14.79
C ALA A 98 2.69 4.55 -15.17
N ALA A 99 2.53 5.31 -16.26
CA ALA A 99 1.30 6.04 -16.56
C ALA A 99 0.07 5.13 -16.68
N SER A 100 0.22 3.96 -17.32
CA SER A 100 -0.89 3.00 -17.48
C SER A 100 -1.33 2.40 -16.13
N THR A 101 -0.39 2.09 -15.25
CA THR A 101 -0.67 1.60 -13.90
C THR A 101 -1.30 2.69 -13.04
N ILE A 102 -0.76 3.91 -13.05
CA ILE A 102 -1.31 5.06 -12.32
C ILE A 102 -2.76 5.33 -12.74
N ALA A 103 -3.04 5.29 -14.05
CA ALA A 103 -4.39 5.47 -14.58
C ALA A 103 -5.33 4.34 -14.13
N ARG A 104 -4.91 3.07 -14.24
CA ARG A 104 -5.69 1.91 -13.76
C ARG A 104 -5.99 1.98 -12.27
N MET A 105 -5.06 2.53 -11.48
CA MET A 105 -5.23 2.69 -10.03
C MET A 105 -6.13 3.89 -9.65
N GLY A 106 -6.59 4.71 -10.61
CA GLY A 106 -7.31 5.95 -10.33
C GLY A 106 -6.45 7.03 -9.66
N ALA A 107 -5.15 6.81 -9.55
CA ALA A 107 -4.23 7.70 -8.82
C ALA A 107 -3.86 8.96 -9.61
N ALA A 108 -4.15 9.00 -10.92
CA ALA A 108 -3.87 10.16 -11.78
C ALA A 108 -4.58 11.44 -11.32
N GLU A 109 -5.77 11.31 -10.72
CA GLU A 109 -6.58 12.44 -10.24
C GLU A 109 -6.49 12.65 -8.72
N MET A 110 -5.76 11.79 -8.01
CA MET A 110 -5.57 11.94 -6.57
C MET A 110 -4.67 13.12 -6.26
N VAL A 111 -5.22 14.09 -5.53
CA VAL A 111 -4.44 15.16 -4.89
C VAL A 111 -4.10 14.70 -3.47
N SER A 112 -2.80 14.64 -3.15
CA SER A 112 -2.39 14.35 -1.77
C SER A 112 -2.96 15.41 -0.82
N ARG A 113 -3.68 14.96 0.21
CA ARG A 113 -4.26 15.82 1.24
C ARG A 113 -3.21 16.07 2.32
N ARG A 114 -2.78 17.33 2.44
CA ARG A 114 -1.87 17.79 3.49
C ARG A 114 -2.52 17.76 4.87
#